data_AF-A0AAW2UM72-F1
#
_entry.id   AF-A0AAW2UM72-F1
#
_cell.length_a   1.000
_cell.length_b   1.000
_cell.length_c   1.000
_cell.angle_alpha   90.00
_cell.angle_beta   90.00
_cell.angle_gamma   90.00
#
_symmetry.space_group_name_H-M   'P 1'
#
loop_
_entity.id
_entity.type
_entity.pdbx_description
1 polymer ?
#
loop_
_entity_poly.entity_id
_entity_poly.type
_entity_poly.pdbx_seq_one_letter_code
_entity_poly.pdbx_strand_id
1 'polypeptide(L)'
;MILEHVTVDDLLVLSFTYDGERLFDLESVRRIISGFVEKEKNVAVFNAGDFREVCSTGMLRVAKTVDAYLGEIATYGELSISKFNGIANLVPKTARKADDDLYRAIDIYLKAHPNLDEIEREKVCSVMDPLKLSYEARVHASQNKRLPVQIVLHALYYDQLKLRSGADDHKTPDALTTRNQLQADTSLVKENEALRTELLKMKMYIQDIQKSQGTTSKGSARKPTFFSSVSKTLGKLNPFKHGSKDTSNIEDGMVDLTKPRRRRFSIS
;
A
#
# COMPACT_ATOMS: atom_id res chain seq x y z
N MET A 1 -29.90 -3.17 -12.97
CA MET A 1 -30.22 -1.72 -12.85
C MET A 1 -28.97 -1.02 -13.36
N ILE A 2 -29.08 -0.12 -14.34
CA ILE A 2 -27.97 0.28 -15.22
C ILE A 2 -26.92 1.17 -14.51
N LEU A 3 -27.20 1.69 -13.31
CA LEU A 3 -26.33 2.64 -12.61
C LEU A 3 -24.90 2.15 -12.35
N GLU A 4 -24.70 0.83 -12.24
CA GLU A 4 -23.37 0.24 -12.08
C GLU A 4 -22.46 0.38 -13.33
N HIS A 5 -23.04 0.72 -14.48
CA HIS A 5 -22.35 0.98 -15.75
C HIS A 5 -22.37 2.47 -16.14
N VAL A 6 -22.99 3.33 -15.33
CA VAL A 6 -23.11 4.76 -15.60
C VAL A 6 -21.78 5.45 -15.31
N THR A 7 -21.36 6.31 -16.25
CA THR A 7 -20.18 7.16 -16.14
C THR A 7 -20.53 8.51 -15.54
N VAL A 8 -19.52 9.29 -15.17
CA VAL A 8 -19.73 10.67 -14.69
C VAL A 8 -20.36 11.53 -15.78
N ASP A 9 -19.94 11.34 -17.04
CA ASP A 9 -20.49 12.06 -18.19
C ASP A 9 -21.99 11.83 -18.34
N ASP A 10 -22.47 10.60 -18.13
CA ASP A 10 -23.91 10.30 -18.18
C ASP A 10 -24.70 11.05 -17.09
N LEU A 11 -24.13 11.21 -15.89
CA LEU A 11 -24.75 12.01 -14.81
C LEU A 11 -24.71 13.51 -15.12
N LEU A 12 -23.64 13.98 -15.77
CA LEU A 12 -23.51 15.36 -16.22
C LEU A 12 -24.44 15.68 -17.39
N VAL A 13 -24.74 14.73 -18.27
CA VAL A 13 -25.73 14.92 -19.35
C VAL A 13 -27.13 15.12 -18.78
N LEU A 14 -27.47 14.45 -17.67
CA LEU A 14 -28.72 14.68 -16.93
C LEU A 14 -28.75 16.05 -16.22
N SER A 15 -27.63 16.77 -16.21
CA SER A 15 -27.42 18.03 -15.50
C SER A 15 -27.55 19.27 -16.40
N PHE A 16 -28.16 19.14 -17.58
CA PHE A 16 -28.43 20.26 -18.49
C PHE A 16 -29.91 20.63 -18.49
N THR A 17 -30.20 21.93 -18.43
CA THR A 17 -31.56 22.43 -18.71
C THR A 17 -31.76 22.62 -20.21
N TYR A 18 -33.03 22.68 -20.62
CA TYR A 18 -33.47 22.84 -22.01
C TYR A 18 -32.93 24.12 -22.68
N ASP A 19 -32.42 25.07 -21.88
CA ASP A 19 -32.03 26.41 -22.28
C ASP A 19 -30.51 26.54 -22.52
N GLY A 20 -29.74 25.45 -22.36
CA GLY A 20 -28.28 25.42 -22.57
C GLY A 20 -27.45 25.99 -21.42
N GLU A 21 -28.09 26.48 -20.36
CA GLU A 21 -27.42 26.86 -19.12
C GLU A 21 -27.06 25.61 -18.29
N ARG A 22 -25.84 25.58 -17.72
CA ARG A 22 -25.33 24.50 -16.84
C ARG A 22 -26.06 24.51 -15.49
N LEU A 23 -27.33 24.16 -15.50
CA LEU A 23 -28.13 23.98 -14.30
C LEU A 23 -28.14 22.49 -13.96
N PHE A 24 -27.25 22.10 -13.05
CA PHE A 24 -27.19 20.73 -12.60
C PHE A 24 -28.53 20.31 -11.98
N ASP A 25 -29.24 19.36 -12.59
CA ASP A 25 -30.39 18.68 -11.98
C ASP A 25 -29.90 17.71 -10.90
N LEU A 26 -29.37 18.31 -9.84
CA LEU A 26 -28.86 17.65 -8.66
C LEU A 26 -29.94 16.79 -8.00
N GLU A 27 -31.22 17.17 -8.15
CA GLU A 27 -32.34 16.49 -7.53
C GLU A 27 -32.67 15.17 -8.24
N SER A 28 -32.61 15.14 -9.58
CA SER A 28 -32.71 13.90 -10.35
C SER A 28 -31.56 12.96 -10.05
N VAL A 29 -30.31 13.45 -10.03
CA VAL A 29 -29.14 12.63 -9.69
C VAL A 29 -29.27 12.06 -8.28
N ARG A 30 -29.65 12.88 -7.30
CA ARG A 30 -29.92 12.47 -5.91
C ARG A 30 -30.97 11.35 -5.85
N ARG A 31 -32.08 11.49 -6.58
CA ARG A 31 -33.16 10.48 -6.63
C ARG A 31 -32.71 9.17 -7.26
N ILE A 32 -31.92 9.22 -8.34
CA ILE A 32 -31.39 8.03 -9.01
C ILE A 32 -30.46 7.26 -8.08
N ILE A 33 -29.53 7.96 -7.43
CA ILE A 33 -28.59 7.34 -6.48
C ILE A 33 -29.34 6.75 -5.28
N SER A 34 -30.29 7.50 -4.69
CA SER A 34 -31.10 7.01 -3.55
C SER A 34 -31.85 5.72 -3.92
N GLY A 35 -32.52 5.70 -5.07
CA GLY A 35 -33.25 4.52 -5.53
C GLY A 35 -32.36 3.30 -5.77
N PHE A 36 -31.12 3.50 -6.23
CA PHE A 36 -30.15 2.41 -6.35
C PHE A 36 -29.72 1.88 -4.97
N VAL A 37 -29.34 2.78 -4.06
CA VAL A 37 -28.88 2.42 -2.71
C VAL A 37 -29.97 1.68 -1.92
N GLU A 38 -31.22 2.15 -1.99
CA GLU A 38 -32.38 1.49 -1.37
C GLU A 38 -32.62 0.09 -1.96
N LYS A 39 -32.53 -0.04 -3.29
CA LYS A 39 -32.67 -1.34 -3.95
C LYS A 39 -31.58 -2.32 -3.52
N GLU A 40 -30.33 -1.87 -3.41
CA GLU A 40 -29.24 -2.75 -2.98
C GLU A 40 -29.38 -3.19 -1.53
N LYS A 41 -29.78 -2.29 -0.63
CA LYS A 41 -30.09 -2.63 0.76
C LYS A 41 -31.15 -3.72 0.84
N ASN A 42 -32.22 -3.60 0.05
CA ASN A 42 -33.27 -4.63 0.00
C ASN A 42 -32.71 -5.97 -0.47
N VAL A 43 -31.88 -6.00 -1.52
CA VAL A 43 -31.25 -7.23 -2.01
C VAL A 43 -30.33 -7.87 -0.96
N ALA A 44 -29.60 -7.07 -0.18
CA ALA A 44 -28.73 -7.57 0.88
C ALA A 44 -29.51 -8.27 2.01
N VAL A 45 -30.69 -7.76 2.37
CA VAL A 45 -31.56 -8.37 3.42
C VAL A 45 -32.04 -9.77 3.03
N PHE A 46 -32.27 -10.05 1.74
CA PHE A 46 -32.68 -11.37 1.27
C PHE A 46 -31.54 -12.41 1.21
N ASN A 47 -30.28 -11.97 1.26
CA ASN A 47 -29.09 -12.82 1.11
C ASN A 47 -28.33 -13.03 2.45
N ALA A 48 -29.01 -12.90 3.59
CA ALA A 48 -28.47 -12.89 4.96
C ALA A 48 -27.82 -14.22 5.46
N GLY A 49 -27.11 -14.94 4.59
CA GLY A 49 -26.30 -16.11 4.93
C GLY A 49 -24.79 -15.83 5.05
N ASP A 50 -24.30 -14.69 4.56
CA ASP A 50 -22.86 -14.39 4.54
C ASP A 50 -22.52 -13.21 5.47
N PHE A 51 -21.89 -13.53 6.60
CA PHE A 51 -21.60 -12.64 7.74
C PHE A 51 -20.46 -11.65 7.49
N ARG A 52 -20.28 -11.22 6.24
CA ARG A 52 -19.30 -10.19 5.87
C ARG A 52 -20.05 -9.10 5.12
N GLU A 53 -20.14 -7.93 5.75
CA GLU A 53 -20.73 -6.70 5.22
C GLU A 53 -19.93 -6.19 4.01
N VAL A 54 -19.99 -6.93 2.90
CA VAL A 54 -19.27 -6.64 1.66
C VAL A 54 -20.28 -5.97 0.74
N CYS A 55 -20.14 -4.65 0.56
CA CYS A 55 -20.88 -3.92 -0.46
C CYS A 55 -20.73 -4.60 -1.83
N SER A 56 -21.81 -4.64 -2.62
CA SER A 56 -21.76 -5.28 -3.93
C SER A 56 -20.73 -4.61 -4.83
N THR A 57 -20.23 -5.34 -5.84
CA THR A 57 -19.33 -4.74 -6.85
C THR A 57 -20.03 -3.58 -7.57
N GLY A 58 -21.35 -3.62 -7.71
CA GLY A 58 -22.17 -2.51 -8.21
C GLY A 58 -22.05 -1.26 -7.34
N MET A 59 -22.23 -1.39 -6.01
CA MET A 59 -22.09 -0.27 -5.08
C MET A 59 -20.72 0.36 -5.10
N LEU A 60 -19.67 -0.46 -5.16
CA LEU A 60 -18.29 0.03 -5.18
C LEU A 60 -18.03 0.88 -6.43
N ARG A 61 -18.63 0.50 -7.58
CA ARG A 61 -18.59 1.31 -8.81
C ARG A 61 -19.40 2.59 -8.66
N VAL A 62 -20.62 2.50 -8.16
CA VAL A 62 -21.48 3.67 -7.94
C VAL A 62 -20.83 4.68 -6.98
N ALA A 63 -20.21 4.21 -5.90
CA ALA A 63 -19.48 5.07 -4.96
C ALA A 63 -18.40 5.90 -5.67
N LYS A 64 -17.59 5.26 -6.51
CA LYS A 64 -16.57 5.95 -7.31
C LYS A 64 -17.18 6.95 -8.30
N THR A 65 -18.24 6.56 -9.00
CA THR A 65 -18.93 7.46 -9.94
C THR A 65 -19.50 8.68 -9.21
N VAL A 66 -20.08 8.49 -8.02
CA VAL A 66 -20.62 9.58 -7.20
C VAL A 66 -19.52 10.49 -6.68
N ASP A 67 -18.41 9.95 -6.19
CA ASP A 67 -17.29 10.76 -5.69
C ASP A 67 -16.62 11.55 -6.83
N ALA A 68 -16.54 10.98 -8.04
CA ALA A 68 -16.07 11.70 -9.23
C ALA A 68 -17.06 12.78 -9.68
N TYR A 69 -18.37 12.48 -9.68
CA TYR A 69 -19.42 13.47 -9.95
C TYR A 69 -19.41 14.63 -8.93
N LEU A 70 -19.20 14.35 -7.65
CA LEU A 70 -19.02 15.36 -6.61
C LEU A 70 -17.85 16.29 -6.92
N GLY A 71 -16.74 15.76 -7.45
CA GLY A 71 -15.58 16.54 -7.88
C GLY A 71 -15.90 17.51 -9.03
N GLU A 72 -16.71 17.09 -9.99
CA GLU A 72 -17.13 17.92 -11.12
C GLU A 72 -18.05 19.06 -10.66
N ILE A 73 -19.11 18.74 -9.90
CA ILE A 73 -20.07 19.75 -9.43
C ILE A 73 -19.45 20.69 -8.39
N ALA A 74 -18.41 20.25 -7.67
CA ALA A 74 -17.71 21.08 -6.69
C ALA A 74 -17.04 22.33 -7.29
N THR A 75 -16.79 22.34 -8.60
CA THR A 75 -16.28 23.52 -9.31
C THR A 75 -17.32 24.63 -9.48
N TYR A 76 -18.61 24.31 -9.28
CA TYR A 76 -19.71 25.24 -9.44
C TYR A 76 -19.86 26.14 -8.21
N GLY A 77 -19.65 27.45 -8.37
CA GLY A 77 -19.59 28.41 -7.26
C GLY A 77 -20.91 28.68 -6.53
N GLU A 78 -22.06 28.27 -7.09
CA GLU A 78 -23.36 28.40 -6.42
C GLU A 78 -23.83 27.07 -5.79
N LEU A 79 -22.97 26.04 -5.77
CA LEU A 79 -23.30 24.76 -5.16
C LEU A 79 -23.34 24.93 -3.64
N SER A 80 -24.53 24.81 -3.04
CA SER A 80 -24.65 24.89 -1.59
C SER A 80 -24.12 23.63 -0.89
N ILE A 81 -23.60 23.82 0.34
CA ILE A 81 -23.10 22.75 1.21
C ILE A 81 -24.13 21.63 1.39
N SER A 82 -25.41 22.02 1.55
CA SER A 82 -26.52 21.07 1.73
C SER A 82 -26.67 20.13 0.52
N LYS A 83 -26.55 20.65 -0.71
CA LYS A 83 -26.64 19.84 -1.92
C LYS A 83 -25.42 18.93 -2.08
N PHE A 84 -24.21 19.47 -1.86
CA PHE A 84 -22.97 18.69 -1.89
C PHE A 84 -23.01 17.52 -0.89
N ASN A 85 -23.26 17.83 0.39
CA ASN A 85 -23.34 16.82 1.45
C ASN A 85 -24.53 15.87 1.27
N GLY A 86 -25.65 16.37 0.76
CA GLY A 86 -26.85 15.59 0.49
C GLY A 86 -26.57 14.44 -0.48
N ILE A 87 -25.76 14.67 -1.51
CA ILE A 87 -25.35 13.62 -2.47
C ILE A 87 -24.27 12.72 -1.85
N ALA A 88 -23.24 13.30 -1.22
CA ALA A 88 -22.14 12.52 -0.63
C ALA A 88 -22.60 11.49 0.42
N ASN A 89 -23.62 11.84 1.20
CA ASN A 89 -24.18 11.00 2.26
C ASN A 89 -25.14 9.90 1.77
N LEU A 90 -25.55 9.90 0.49
CA LEU A 90 -26.37 8.81 -0.05
C LEU A 90 -25.59 7.49 -0.11
N VAL A 91 -24.28 7.58 -0.38
CA VAL A 91 -23.40 6.44 -0.52
C VAL A 91 -22.96 5.96 0.87
N PRO A 92 -23.17 4.68 1.23
CA PRO A 92 -22.74 4.12 2.51
C PRO A 92 -21.22 4.26 2.71
N LYS A 93 -20.78 4.59 3.94
CA LYS A 93 -19.35 4.69 4.28
C LYS A 93 -18.58 3.38 4.11
N THR A 94 -19.27 2.23 4.11
CA THR A 94 -18.70 0.89 3.88
C THR A 94 -18.37 0.64 2.41
N ALA A 95 -19.02 1.36 1.48
CA ALA A 95 -18.72 1.28 0.05
C ALA A 95 -17.39 1.95 -0.31
N ARG A 96 -16.88 2.84 0.56
CA ARG A 96 -15.59 3.49 0.40
C ARG A 96 -14.52 2.75 1.18
N LYS A 97 -13.57 2.16 0.45
CA LYS A 97 -12.34 1.57 1.02
C LYS A 97 -11.37 2.66 1.48
N ALA A 98 -11.27 3.72 0.70
CA ALA A 98 -10.53 4.94 1.02
C ALA A 98 -11.37 6.14 0.57
N ASP A 99 -11.24 7.26 1.27
CA ASP A 99 -12.01 8.48 0.99
C ASP A 99 -11.24 9.47 0.11
N ASP A 100 -10.20 9.03 -0.60
CA ASP A 100 -9.31 9.90 -1.41
C ASP A 100 -10.06 10.67 -2.52
N ASP A 101 -10.99 10.03 -3.22
CA ASP A 101 -11.80 10.68 -4.27
C ASP A 101 -12.77 11.70 -3.66
N LEU A 102 -13.36 11.39 -2.51
CA LEU A 102 -14.21 12.31 -1.75
C LEU A 102 -13.41 13.49 -1.19
N TYR A 103 -12.20 13.23 -0.69
CA TYR A 103 -11.25 14.27 -0.28
C TYR A 103 -10.93 15.22 -1.43
N ARG A 104 -10.64 14.68 -2.62
CA ARG A 104 -10.40 15.51 -3.82
C ARG A 104 -11.61 16.38 -4.13
N ALA A 105 -12.83 15.85 -4.08
CA ALA A 105 -14.03 16.63 -4.30
C ALA A 105 -14.21 17.76 -3.26
N ILE A 106 -13.97 17.47 -1.98
CA ILE A 106 -13.98 18.47 -0.90
C ILE A 106 -12.91 19.54 -1.13
N ASP A 107 -11.70 19.15 -1.51
CA ASP A 107 -10.60 20.08 -1.78
C ASP A 107 -10.94 21.03 -2.94
N ILE A 108 -11.55 20.51 -4.01
CA ILE A 108 -12.05 21.31 -5.13
C ILE A 108 -13.15 22.26 -4.64
N TYR A 109 -14.10 21.78 -3.85
CA TYR A 109 -15.20 22.58 -3.32
C TYR A 109 -14.69 23.76 -2.50
N LEU A 110 -13.77 23.50 -1.55
CA LEU A 110 -13.14 24.54 -0.74
C LEU A 110 -12.29 25.51 -1.57
N LYS A 111 -11.78 25.08 -2.73
CA LYS A 111 -11.07 25.97 -3.68
C LYS A 111 -12.02 26.92 -4.39
N ALA A 112 -13.17 26.40 -4.84
CA ALA A 112 -14.16 27.14 -5.59
C ALA A 112 -14.99 28.09 -4.69
N HIS A 113 -15.06 27.81 -3.38
CA HIS A 113 -15.83 28.57 -2.40
C HIS A 113 -14.91 29.17 -1.32
N PRO A 114 -14.10 30.20 -1.63
CA PRO A 114 -13.13 30.78 -0.69
C PRO A 114 -13.78 31.57 0.45
N ASN A 115 -15.07 31.91 0.35
CA ASN A 115 -15.79 32.76 1.31
C ASN A 115 -16.40 31.97 2.48
N LEU A 116 -16.18 30.65 2.55
CA LEU A 116 -16.74 29.81 3.60
C LEU A 116 -16.11 30.12 4.96
N ASP A 117 -16.94 30.20 5.99
CA ASP A 117 -16.47 30.33 7.37
C ASP A 117 -15.95 28.99 7.94
N GLU A 118 -15.40 29.00 9.16
CA GLU A 118 -14.88 27.77 9.79
C GLU A 118 -15.95 26.68 9.95
N ILE A 119 -17.16 27.07 10.36
CA ILE A 119 -18.28 26.15 10.62
C ILE A 119 -18.76 25.53 9.30
N GLU A 120 -18.78 26.30 8.23
CA GLU A 120 -19.12 25.84 6.89
C GLU A 120 -18.08 24.87 6.35
N ARG A 121 -16.78 25.16 6.56
CA ARG A 121 -15.69 24.23 6.19
C ARG A 121 -15.80 22.91 6.96
N GLU A 122 -16.09 22.96 8.25
CA GLU A 122 -16.36 21.76 9.06
C GLU A 122 -17.56 20.96 8.51
N LYS A 123 -18.66 21.64 8.17
CA LYS A 123 -19.85 21.00 7.60
C LYS A 123 -19.53 20.28 6.29
N VAL A 124 -18.86 20.94 5.34
CA VAL A 124 -18.49 20.32 4.06
C VAL A 124 -17.60 19.11 4.29
N CYS A 125 -16.64 19.19 5.21
CA CYS A 125 -15.70 18.10 5.42
C CYS A 125 -16.26 16.92 6.24
N SER A 126 -17.41 17.09 6.90
CA SER A 126 -18.02 16.07 7.77
C SER A 126 -18.44 14.77 7.07
N VAL A 127 -18.54 14.80 5.73
CA VAL A 127 -18.92 13.63 4.91
C VAL A 127 -17.78 12.63 4.72
N MET A 128 -16.54 13.05 4.96
CA MET A 128 -15.33 12.24 4.84
C MET A 128 -14.86 11.76 6.21
N ASP A 129 -14.27 10.57 6.24
CA ASP A 129 -13.49 10.09 7.37
C ASP A 129 -11.98 10.33 7.11
N PRO A 130 -11.32 11.27 7.82
CA PRO A 130 -9.90 11.53 7.67
C PRO A 130 -9.00 10.32 7.95
N LEU A 131 -9.49 9.32 8.70
CA LEU A 131 -8.77 8.07 8.99
C LEU A 131 -8.89 7.04 7.86
N LYS A 132 -9.71 7.31 6.84
CA LYS A 132 -9.79 6.49 5.62
C LYS A 132 -8.98 7.07 4.46
N LEU A 133 -8.15 8.07 4.72
CA LEU A 133 -7.26 8.65 3.71
C LEU A 133 -6.00 7.80 3.51
N SER A 134 -5.61 7.62 2.25
CA SER A 134 -4.32 7.03 1.92
C SER A 134 -3.17 7.91 2.39
N TYR A 135 -1.95 7.35 2.39
CA TYR A 135 -0.76 8.10 2.77
C TYR A 135 -0.57 9.36 1.93
N GLU A 136 -0.70 9.27 0.61
CA GLU A 136 -0.56 10.41 -0.30
C GLU A 136 -1.63 11.48 -0.05
N ALA A 137 -2.89 11.06 0.15
CA ALA A 137 -3.97 11.98 0.47
C ALA A 137 -3.77 12.68 1.82
N ARG A 138 -3.24 11.97 2.84
CA ARG A 138 -2.89 12.56 4.14
C ARG A 138 -1.76 13.58 4.03
N VAL A 139 -0.73 13.29 3.22
CA VAL A 139 0.35 14.26 2.97
C VAL A 139 -0.21 15.54 2.36
N HIS A 140 -1.08 15.44 1.35
CA HIS A 140 -1.74 16.60 0.76
C HIS A 140 -2.63 17.33 1.77
N ALA A 141 -3.46 16.59 2.53
CA ALA A 141 -4.34 17.16 3.56
C ALA A 141 -3.57 17.91 4.65
N SER A 142 -2.40 17.39 5.06
CA SER A 142 -1.57 18.04 6.08
C SER A 142 -1.06 19.43 5.68
N GLN A 143 -0.96 19.69 4.38
CA GLN A 143 -0.48 20.96 3.83
C GLN A 143 -1.63 21.90 3.43
N ASN A 144 -2.87 21.41 3.46
CA ASN A 144 -4.03 22.14 2.97
C ASN A 144 -4.58 23.10 4.03
N LYS A 145 -4.25 24.39 3.87
CA LYS A 145 -4.69 25.48 4.76
C LYS A 145 -6.20 25.75 4.73
N ARG A 146 -6.94 25.16 3.79
CA ARG A 146 -8.40 25.31 3.68
C ARG A 146 -9.16 24.29 4.53
N LEU A 147 -8.49 23.26 5.06
CA LEU A 147 -9.15 22.26 5.88
C LEU A 147 -9.29 22.73 7.33
N PRO A 148 -10.37 22.32 8.03
CA PRO A 148 -10.48 22.45 9.47
C PRO A 148 -9.29 21.81 10.19
N VAL A 149 -8.86 22.44 11.29
CA VAL A 149 -7.67 22.01 12.06
C VAL A 149 -7.78 20.54 12.52
N GLN A 150 -8.97 20.08 12.88
CA GLN A 150 -9.20 18.70 13.30
C GLN A 150 -8.80 17.69 12.21
N ILE A 151 -9.14 17.97 10.94
CA ILE A 151 -8.85 17.06 9.82
C ILE A 151 -7.36 17.02 9.54
N VAL A 152 -6.69 18.18 9.59
CA VAL A 152 -5.23 18.28 9.47
C VAL A 152 -4.56 17.48 10.59
N LEU A 153 -5.07 17.57 11.82
CA LEU A 153 -4.59 16.80 12.96
C LEU A 153 -4.72 15.29 12.73
N HIS A 154 -5.88 14.82 12.26
CA HIS A 154 -6.08 13.41 11.93
C HIS A 154 -5.12 12.92 10.84
N ALA A 155 -4.83 13.75 9.83
CA ALA A 155 -3.88 13.41 8.77
C ALA A 155 -2.44 13.30 9.31
N LEU A 156 -2.01 14.24 10.16
CA LEU A 156 -0.67 14.30 10.74
C LEU A 156 -0.41 13.19 11.77
N TYR A 157 -1.38 12.92 12.64
CA TYR A 157 -1.23 12.00 13.78
C TYR A 157 -1.87 10.64 13.55
N TYR A 158 -2.20 10.30 12.30
CA TYR A 158 -2.84 9.04 11.93
C TYR A 158 -2.18 7.80 12.56
N ASP A 159 -0.85 7.68 12.47
CA ASP A 159 -0.16 6.49 12.98
C ASP A 159 -0.32 6.36 14.50
N GLN A 160 -0.24 7.49 15.22
CA GLN A 160 -0.47 7.51 16.68
C GLN A 160 -1.93 7.19 17.03
N LEU A 161 -2.88 7.69 16.24
CA LEU A 161 -4.30 7.42 16.41
C LEU A 161 -4.62 5.94 16.17
N LYS A 162 -4.01 5.32 15.15
CA LYS A 162 -4.19 3.90 14.79
C LYS A 162 -3.59 2.95 15.82
N LEU A 163 -2.42 3.28 16.35
CA LEU A 163 -1.79 2.53 17.45
C LEU A 163 -2.64 2.57 18.73
N ARG A 164 -3.25 3.72 19.05
CA ARG A 164 -4.09 3.88 20.24
C ARG A 164 -5.45 3.21 20.10
N SER A 165 -6.02 3.17 18.89
CA SER A 165 -7.33 2.57 18.65
C SER A 165 -7.29 1.03 18.61
N GLY A 166 -6.10 0.41 18.69
CA GLY A 166 -5.95 -1.04 18.57
C GLY A 166 -6.44 -1.58 17.22
N ALA A 167 -6.69 -0.68 16.24
CA ALA A 167 -7.08 -1.01 14.89
C ALA A 167 -5.81 -1.42 14.13
N ASP A 168 -5.31 -2.58 14.52
CA ASP A 168 -4.22 -3.27 13.87
C ASP A 168 -4.71 -3.80 12.52
N ASP A 169 -4.85 -2.88 11.58
CA ASP A 169 -4.84 -3.16 10.16
C ASP A 169 -3.37 -3.42 9.76
N HIS A 170 -2.73 -4.34 10.49
CA HIS A 170 -1.72 -5.18 9.86
C HIS A 170 -2.42 -5.74 8.64
N LYS A 171 -1.94 -5.35 7.46
CA LYS A 171 -2.19 -6.04 6.20
C LYS A 171 -2.28 -7.53 6.55
N THR A 172 -3.48 -8.08 6.64
CA THR A 172 -3.65 -9.51 6.79
C THR A 172 -2.97 -10.05 5.55
N PRO A 173 -1.80 -10.70 5.64
CA PRO A 173 -1.17 -11.22 4.45
C PRO A 173 -2.19 -12.21 3.93
N ASP A 174 -2.54 -12.07 2.65
CA ASP A 174 -3.41 -13.00 1.96
C ASP A 174 -3.06 -14.43 2.37
N ALA A 175 -4.03 -15.33 2.53
CA ALA A 175 -3.81 -16.66 3.11
C ALA A 175 -2.66 -17.43 2.39
N LEU A 176 -2.44 -17.11 1.12
CA LEU A 176 -1.29 -17.53 0.31
C LEU A 176 0.06 -16.99 0.78
N THR A 177 0.15 -15.71 1.11
CA THR A 177 1.39 -15.06 1.60
C THR A 177 1.78 -15.64 2.97
N THR A 178 0.80 -15.83 3.86
CA THR A 178 1.02 -16.45 5.17
C THR A 178 1.50 -17.89 5.03
N ARG A 179 0.93 -18.65 4.08
CA ARG A 179 1.35 -20.03 3.79
C ARG A 179 2.77 -20.10 3.22
N ASN A 180 3.14 -19.20 2.32
CA ASN A 180 4.48 -19.14 1.74
C ASN A 180 5.54 -18.77 2.79
N GLN A 181 5.22 -17.83 3.69
CA GLN A 181 6.10 -17.44 4.79
C GLN A 181 6.35 -18.62 5.76
N LEU A 182 5.28 -19.32 6.15
CA LEU A 182 5.39 -20.51 7.02
C LEU A 182 6.19 -21.65 6.37
N GLN A 183 6.10 -21.82 5.04
CA GLN A 183 6.92 -22.78 4.31
C GLN A 183 8.40 -22.38 4.28
N ALA A 184 8.71 -21.10 4.12
CA ALA A 184 10.08 -20.60 4.19
C ALA A 184 10.67 -20.81 5.59
N ASP A 185 9.91 -20.47 6.63
CA ASP A 185 10.35 -20.62 8.02
C ASP A 185 10.59 -22.08 8.40
N THR A 186 9.69 -22.99 7.99
CA THR A 186 9.88 -24.44 8.23
C THR A 186 11.07 -25.02 7.46
N SER A 187 11.38 -24.50 6.27
CA SER A 187 12.59 -24.88 5.53
C SER A 187 13.86 -24.42 6.25
N LEU A 188 13.89 -23.18 6.73
CA LEU A 188 15.03 -22.61 7.47
C LEU A 188 15.28 -23.33 8.79
N VAL A 189 14.23 -23.77 9.49
CA VAL A 189 14.37 -24.54 10.73
C VAL A 189 15.05 -25.89 10.48
N LYS A 190 14.66 -26.60 9.40
CA LYS A 190 15.28 -27.88 9.02
C LYS A 190 16.74 -27.71 8.61
N GLU A 191 17.05 -26.66 7.86
CA GLU A 191 18.42 -26.34 7.48
C GLU A 191 19.29 -26.02 8.71
N ASN A 192 18.77 -25.22 9.64
CA ASN A 192 19.46 -24.93 10.90
C ASN A 192 19.72 -26.18 11.75
N GLU A 193 18.78 -27.13 11.77
CA GLU A 193 18.96 -28.40 12.46
C GLU A 193 20.07 -29.24 11.78
N ALA A 194 20.05 -29.33 10.45
CA ALA A 194 21.09 -30.03 9.68
C ALA A 194 22.48 -29.41 9.93
N LEU A 195 22.59 -28.09 9.86
CA LEU A 195 23.84 -27.36 10.15
C LEU A 195 24.33 -27.63 11.58
N ARG A 196 23.44 -27.69 12.57
CA ARG A 196 23.81 -28.05 13.95
C ARG A 196 24.36 -29.47 14.05
N THR A 197 23.77 -30.43 13.34
CA THR A 197 24.30 -31.81 13.33
C THR A 197 25.66 -31.91 12.65
N GLU A 198 25.89 -31.15 11.59
CA GLU A 198 27.17 -31.13 10.88
C GLU A 198 28.26 -30.45 11.72
N LEU A 199 27.93 -29.35 12.40
CA LEU A 199 28.82 -28.71 13.35
C LEU A 199 29.22 -29.63 14.50
N LEU A 200 28.29 -30.45 15.01
CA LEU A 200 28.60 -31.45 16.04
C LEU A 200 29.58 -32.52 15.52
N LYS A 201 29.37 -33.01 14.29
CA LYS A 201 30.29 -33.97 13.66
C LYS A 201 31.68 -33.38 13.43
N MET A 202 31.76 -32.15 12.91
CA MET A 202 33.03 -31.44 12.73
C MET A 202 33.74 -31.24 14.08
N LYS A 203 33.01 -30.88 15.14
CA LYS A 203 33.58 -30.70 16.48
C LYS A 203 34.16 -31.99 17.04
N MET A 204 33.50 -33.14 16.84
CA MET A 204 34.03 -34.45 17.23
C MET A 204 35.30 -34.79 16.44
N TYR A 205 35.30 -34.58 15.13
CA TYR A 205 36.46 -34.84 14.27
C TYR A 205 37.68 -33.98 14.66
N ILE A 206 37.46 -32.69 14.95
CA ILE A 206 38.51 -31.79 15.45
C ILE A 206 39.03 -32.26 16.82
N GLN A 207 38.15 -32.72 17.71
CA GLN A 207 38.53 -33.26 19.01
C GLN A 207 39.40 -34.51 18.89
N ASP A 208 39.12 -35.39 17.92
CA ASP A 208 39.92 -36.58 17.66
C ASP A 208 41.30 -36.23 17.08
N ILE A 209 41.37 -35.24 16.18
CA ILE A 209 42.64 -34.71 15.67
C ILE A 209 43.47 -34.08 16.81
N GLN A 210 42.84 -33.32 17.70
CA GLN A 210 43.53 -32.70 18.84
C GLN A 210 44.00 -33.75 19.87
N LYS A 211 43.25 -34.84 20.08
CA LYS A 211 43.71 -35.97 20.89
C LYS A 211 44.89 -36.72 20.23
N SER A 212 44.92 -36.81 18.90
CA SER A 212 46.05 -37.39 18.15
C SER A 212 47.32 -36.53 18.19
N GLN A 213 47.23 -35.23 18.48
CA GLN A 213 48.38 -34.35 18.72
C GLN A 213 48.86 -34.35 20.18
N GLY A 214 48.28 -35.19 21.04
CA GLY A 214 48.67 -35.37 22.44
C GLY A 214 49.58 -36.56 22.69
N THR A 215 50.50 -36.92 21.79
CA THR A 215 51.65 -37.80 22.09
C THR A 215 52.67 -37.75 20.95
N THR A 216 53.71 -36.90 21.07
CA THR A 216 55.03 -37.25 20.52
C THR A 216 56.12 -36.77 21.48
N SER A 217 56.62 -37.70 22.29
CA SER A 217 58.03 -37.70 22.63
C SER A 217 58.78 -38.40 21.49
N LYS A 218 59.80 -37.71 20.97
CA LYS A 218 60.97 -38.14 20.18
C LYS A 218 60.91 -39.51 19.47
N GLY A 219 61.15 -39.46 18.15
CA GLY A 219 62.14 -40.36 17.54
C GLY A 219 61.81 -40.96 16.17
N SER A 220 62.72 -40.67 15.24
CA SER A 220 63.04 -41.44 14.02
C SER A 220 62.08 -41.38 12.83
N ALA A 221 62.62 -40.82 11.76
CA ALA A 221 62.15 -40.97 10.39
C ALA A 221 61.90 -42.45 10.05
N ARG A 222 60.73 -42.71 9.45
CA ARG A 222 60.48 -43.75 8.43
C ARG A 222 59.15 -43.42 7.74
N LYS A 223 59.23 -43.07 6.46
CA LYS A 223 58.07 -42.91 5.57
C LYS A 223 57.36 -44.26 5.42
N PRO A 224 56.02 -44.32 5.51
CA PRO A 224 55.25 -45.33 4.80
C PRO A 224 54.53 -44.67 3.62
N THR A 225 54.92 -45.08 2.42
CA THR A 225 54.16 -44.88 1.19
C THR A 225 52.88 -45.70 1.24
N PHE A 226 51.73 -45.03 1.39
CA PHE A 226 50.42 -45.62 1.07
C PHE A 226 49.54 -44.55 0.40
N PHE A 227 49.92 -44.16 -0.82
CA PHE A 227 48.96 -43.71 -1.81
C PHE A 227 48.86 -44.81 -2.86
N SER A 228 47.77 -45.58 -2.81
CA SER A 228 47.32 -46.31 -3.99
C SER A 228 45.83 -46.57 -3.87
N SER A 229 45.13 -46.12 -4.90
CA SER A 229 43.84 -46.63 -5.39
C SER A 229 42.58 -45.80 -5.10
N VAL A 230 42.22 -45.07 -6.16
CA VAL A 230 40.90 -44.96 -6.84
C VAL A 230 39.70 -44.47 -6.01
N SER A 231 39.17 -43.27 -6.25
CA SER A 231 38.45 -42.77 -7.43
C SER A 231 37.00 -43.25 -7.54
N LYS A 232 36.06 -42.32 -7.33
CA LYS A 232 34.91 -41.96 -8.20
C LYS A 232 33.77 -41.37 -7.37
N THR A 233 33.74 -40.04 -7.25
CA THR A 233 32.52 -39.17 -7.29
C THR A 233 32.90 -37.72 -6.94
N LEU A 234 33.82 -37.12 -7.70
CA LEU A 234 33.94 -35.67 -7.79
C LEU A 234 33.84 -35.29 -9.26
N GLY A 235 32.61 -35.39 -9.76
CA GLY A 235 32.27 -34.93 -11.09
C GLY A 235 30.90 -34.27 -10.99
N LYS A 236 30.90 -32.94 -11.08
CA LYS A 236 29.76 -32.01 -11.23
C LYS A 236 29.29 -31.33 -9.94
N LEU A 237 29.96 -30.24 -9.59
CA LEU A 237 29.32 -28.96 -9.19
C LEU A 237 30.39 -27.85 -9.16
N ASN A 238 30.77 -27.38 -10.35
CA ASN A 238 31.32 -26.03 -10.51
C ASN A 238 30.17 -25.16 -11.02
N PRO A 239 29.69 -24.15 -10.28
CA PRO A 239 28.65 -23.25 -10.78
C PRO A 239 29.22 -22.14 -11.71
N PHE A 240 30.52 -22.11 -11.97
CA PHE A 240 31.14 -21.06 -12.78
C PHE A 240 32.16 -21.63 -13.78
N LYS A 241 31.71 -22.11 -14.93
CA LYS A 241 32.56 -22.24 -16.12
C LYS A 241 31.73 -22.25 -17.42
N HIS A 242 31.84 -21.14 -18.17
CA HIS A 242 31.38 -20.87 -19.54
C HIS A 242 29.86 -20.74 -19.75
N GLY A 243 29.33 -19.65 -20.30
CA GLY A 243 29.88 -18.43 -20.92
C GLY A 243 28.70 -17.69 -21.57
N SER A 244 28.60 -16.36 -21.50
CA SER A 244 29.00 -15.43 -22.57
C SER A 244 28.49 -14.05 -22.11
N LYS A 245 29.31 -13.01 -21.97
CA LYS A 245 29.89 -12.14 -23.02
C LYS A 245 29.23 -10.76 -22.91
N ASP A 246 30.05 -9.72 -22.97
CA ASP A 246 29.76 -8.28 -22.85
C ASP A 246 29.64 -7.81 -21.40
N THR A 247 30.50 -6.95 -20.85
CA THR A 247 31.06 -5.72 -21.41
C THR A 247 32.44 -5.41 -20.81
N SER A 248 33.22 -4.71 -21.63
CA SER A 248 34.59 -4.27 -21.45
C SER A 248 34.80 -3.16 -20.41
N ASN A 249 35.98 -3.19 -19.79
CA ASN A 249 36.76 -2.07 -19.26
C ASN A 249 36.23 -1.33 -18.02
N ILE A 250 36.75 -1.71 -16.84
CA ILE A 250 37.02 -0.75 -15.77
C ILE A 250 38.46 -1.02 -15.31
N GLU A 251 39.36 -0.10 -15.69
CA GLU A 251 40.70 0.00 -15.15
C GLU A 251 40.65 0.31 -13.65
N ASP A 252 41.58 -0.32 -12.95
CA ASP A 252 41.90 -0.16 -11.54
C ASP A 252 42.43 1.26 -11.26
N GLY A 253 41.86 1.93 -10.26
CA GLY A 253 42.12 3.32 -9.94
C GLY A 253 41.78 3.63 -8.49
N MET A 254 42.75 3.33 -7.62
CA MET A 254 42.87 3.66 -6.20
C MET A 254 42.15 4.97 -5.79
N VAL A 255 41.16 4.88 -4.90
CA VAL A 255 40.52 6.04 -4.26
C VAL A 255 41.36 6.52 -3.07
N ASP A 256 42.14 7.58 -3.29
CA ASP A 256 42.74 8.40 -2.24
C ASP A 256 41.77 9.50 -1.79
N LEU A 257 41.81 9.78 -0.49
CA LEU A 257 41.00 10.77 0.21
C LEU A 257 41.27 12.19 -0.30
N THR A 258 40.22 13.00 -0.47
CA THR A 258 40.19 14.43 -0.04
C THR A 258 38.81 15.09 -0.32
N LYS A 259 38.23 15.70 0.72
CA LYS A 259 37.23 16.81 0.60
C LYS A 259 37.87 18.01 -0.15
N PRO A 260 37.20 19.14 -0.50
CA PRO A 260 35.78 19.55 -0.38
C PRO A 260 35.23 20.23 -1.69
N ARG A 261 33.98 20.76 -1.70
CA ARG A 261 33.67 22.19 -2.00
C ARG A 261 32.18 22.47 -2.24
N ARG A 262 31.67 23.39 -1.41
CA ARG A 262 30.56 24.31 -1.69
C ARG A 262 30.75 24.97 -3.07
N ARG A 263 29.66 25.13 -3.82
CA ARG A 263 29.54 26.17 -4.86
C ARG A 263 28.37 27.09 -4.52
N ARG A 264 28.72 28.26 -4.00
CA ARG A 264 27.96 29.49 -4.21
C ARG A 264 28.21 29.91 -5.66
N PHE A 265 27.16 30.33 -6.36
CA PHE A 265 27.32 31.27 -7.48
C PHE A 265 26.41 32.47 -7.22
N SER A 266 27.05 33.63 -7.22
CA SER A 266 26.43 34.94 -7.40
C SER A 266 27.30 35.68 -8.42
N ILE A 267 26.70 36.70 -9.03
CA ILE A 267 27.28 37.76 -9.87
C ILE A 267 27.32 37.35 -11.35
N SER A 268 26.84 38.15 -12.31
CA SER A 268 26.68 39.62 -12.38
C SER A 268 25.46 40.02 -13.20
#